data_AF-A0A2N2FIR7-F1
#
_entry.id   AF-A0A2N2FIR7-F1
#
_cell.length_a   1.000
_cell.length_b   1.000
_cell.length_c   1.000
_cell.angle_alpha   90.00
_cell.angle_beta   90.00
_cell.angle_gamma   90.00
#
_symmetry.space_group_name_H-M   'P 1'
#
loop_
_entity.id
_entity.type
_entity.pdbx_description
1 polymer ?
#
loop_
_entity_poly.entity_id
_entity_poly.type
_entity_poly.pdbx_seq_one_letter_code
_entity_poly.pdbx_strand_id
1 'polypeptide(L)'
;MPFRFAHPEPPRPSATPRPRVFPVFLPLAGCPGRCLYCNQPAQTGQAPEPLEAVLTRARAELSALSQPVELAFYGGTFTALPEPWPHRFLDLATELRASGRVTRVRCSTRPDAVTPLLLADLRGRGLDLVELGVQSFQDAALAASRRGYGGAVALAACRMVAEASLSLGIQLLPGMPGHGPDDFARDVEVVASLTPEAKPESVRLYPCLVLEGTPLADLWRAGEFSPWPLSVTIEALAAALRVLWAAGVPAARMGLAEQAGLAVLAGPRHPALGQMARARALFLHVRDLLAGLPKPAATLFVPARWQGEVLGQGNELAGEYAGLGLGVEAWAEPEFGLG
;
A
#
# COMPACT_ATOMS: atom_id res chain seq x y z
N MET A 1 -1.78 -28.52 -27.29
CA MET A 1 -2.57 -27.40 -26.76
C MET A 1 -1.75 -26.75 -25.67
N PRO A 2 -1.62 -25.41 -25.67
CA PRO A 2 -0.85 -24.70 -24.64
C PRO A 2 -1.50 -24.89 -23.27
N PHE A 3 -0.69 -25.00 -22.24
CA PHE A 3 -1.11 -24.97 -20.84
C PHE A 3 -1.61 -23.56 -20.51
N ARG A 4 -2.87 -23.42 -20.13
CA ARG A 4 -3.50 -22.12 -19.85
C ARG A 4 -3.44 -21.79 -18.36
N PHE A 5 -3.23 -20.52 -18.02
CA PHE A 5 -3.28 -20.04 -16.65
C PHE A 5 -3.74 -18.58 -16.57
N ALA A 6 -4.42 -18.23 -15.48
CA ALA A 6 -4.83 -16.86 -15.19
C ALA A 6 -3.67 -16.03 -14.63
N HIS A 7 -3.79 -14.71 -14.70
CA HIS A 7 -2.89 -13.82 -13.98
C HIS A 7 -2.99 -14.08 -12.45
N PRO A 8 -1.87 -14.23 -11.72
CA PRO A 8 -1.91 -14.60 -10.30
C PRO A 8 -2.39 -13.47 -9.38
N GLU A 9 -2.31 -12.19 -9.78
CA GLU A 9 -2.87 -11.08 -8.98
C GLU A 9 -4.38 -11.27 -8.80
N PRO A 10 -4.89 -11.33 -7.55
CA PRO A 10 -6.29 -11.55 -7.30
C PRO A 10 -7.13 -10.42 -7.91
N PRO A 11 -8.29 -10.74 -8.49
CA PRO A 11 -9.20 -9.72 -8.98
C PRO A 11 -9.53 -8.80 -7.82
N ARG A 12 -9.47 -7.49 -8.06
CA ARG A 12 -9.82 -6.53 -7.02
C ARG A 12 -11.31 -6.68 -6.66
N PRO A 13 -11.71 -6.49 -5.39
CA PRO A 13 -13.02 -6.92 -4.88
C PRO A 13 -14.28 -6.31 -5.54
N SER A 14 -14.19 -5.31 -6.44
CA SER A 14 -15.38 -4.80 -7.14
C SER A 14 -15.20 -4.72 -8.66
N ALA A 15 -16.19 -5.27 -9.38
CA ALA A 15 -16.36 -5.12 -10.82
C ALA A 15 -16.86 -3.71 -11.23
N THR A 16 -17.26 -2.88 -10.26
CA THR A 16 -17.57 -1.47 -10.46
C THR A 16 -16.29 -0.62 -10.48
N PRO A 17 -16.16 0.36 -11.40
CA PRO A 17 -15.08 1.33 -11.35
C PRO A 17 -15.08 2.00 -9.96
N ARG A 18 -13.96 1.94 -9.23
CA ARG A 18 -13.90 2.61 -7.93
C ARG A 18 -14.09 4.11 -8.14
N PRO A 19 -14.96 4.76 -7.35
CA PRO A 19 -15.03 6.21 -7.35
C PRO A 19 -13.65 6.75 -7.00
N ARG A 20 -13.29 7.87 -7.63
CA ARG A 20 -12.01 8.55 -7.40
C ARG A 20 -11.85 8.79 -5.90
N VAL A 21 -10.68 8.46 -5.34
CA VAL A 21 -10.35 8.79 -3.96
C VAL A 21 -10.13 10.30 -3.87
N PHE A 22 -10.87 10.98 -3.00
CA PHE A 22 -10.69 12.37 -2.65
C PHE A 22 -9.91 12.47 -1.33
N PRO A 23 -8.62 12.83 -1.36
CA PRO A 23 -7.81 12.93 -0.15
C PRO A 23 -8.05 14.26 0.58
N VAL A 24 -8.27 14.19 1.88
CA VAL A 24 -8.15 15.30 2.83
C VAL A 24 -6.91 15.03 3.66
N PHE A 25 -5.87 15.85 3.51
CA PHE A 25 -4.65 15.69 4.27
C PHE A 25 -4.72 16.45 5.60
N LEU A 26 -4.24 15.79 6.65
CA LEU A 26 -4.19 16.25 8.04
C LEU A 26 -2.74 16.15 8.55
N PRO A 27 -1.75 16.77 7.87
CA PRO A 27 -0.33 16.62 8.16
C PRO A 27 -0.04 16.84 9.65
N LEU A 28 0.56 15.84 10.29
CA LEU A 28 0.94 15.80 11.71
C LEU A 28 -0.20 15.87 12.73
N ALA A 29 -1.46 16.01 12.31
CA ALA A 29 -2.58 16.10 13.23
C ALA A 29 -2.79 14.77 13.98
N GLY A 30 -2.82 14.84 15.31
CA GLY A 30 -2.86 13.66 16.19
C GLY A 30 -1.58 12.82 16.18
N CYS A 31 -0.55 13.19 15.41
CA CYS A 31 0.67 12.42 15.26
C CYS A 31 1.71 12.83 16.32
N PRO A 32 2.37 11.87 16.99
CA PRO A 32 3.45 12.17 17.95
C PRO A 32 4.78 12.58 17.29
N GLY A 33 4.88 12.64 15.96
CA GLY A 33 6.02 13.24 15.25
C GLY A 33 7.40 12.55 15.38
N ARG A 34 7.46 11.30 15.86
CA ARG A 34 8.72 10.65 16.28
C ARG A 34 9.46 9.80 15.23
N CYS A 35 8.86 9.53 14.07
CA CYS A 35 9.38 8.53 13.14
C CYS A 35 10.57 9.07 12.34
N LEU A 36 11.66 8.30 12.27
CA LEU A 36 12.91 8.77 11.66
C LEU A 36 12.80 9.10 10.17
N TYR A 37 11.97 8.36 9.44
CA TYR A 37 11.86 8.42 7.98
C TYR A 37 10.74 9.37 7.48
N CYS A 38 9.93 9.92 8.38
CA CYS A 38 8.65 10.53 8.01
C CYS A 38 8.75 12.05 7.96
N ASN A 39 8.30 12.64 6.85
CA ASN A 39 8.14 14.07 6.66
C ASN A 39 6.75 14.33 6.09
N GLN A 40 5.72 14.27 6.95
CA GLN A 40 4.33 14.34 6.49
C GLN A 40 4.04 15.59 5.66
N PRO A 41 4.46 16.81 6.06
CA PRO A 41 4.23 17.99 5.25
C PRO A 41 4.81 17.90 3.83
N ALA A 42 6.04 17.38 3.68
CA ALA A 42 6.63 17.16 2.36
C ALA A 42 5.91 16.04 1.58
N GLN A 43 5.49 14.97 2.27
CA GLN A 43 4.83 13.81 1.66
C GLN A 43 3.36 14.08 1.27
N THR A 44 2.70 15.04 1.91
CA THR A 44 1.34 15.50 1.56
C THR A 44 1.36 16.73 0.66
N GLY A 45 2.50 17.42 0.54
CA GLY A 45 2.61 18.71 -0.14
C GLY A 45 1.88 19.85 0.59
N GLN A 46 1.53 19.66 1.87
CA GLN A 46 0.73 20.60 2.65
C GLN A 46 1.35 20.79 4.04
N ALA A 47 1.49 22.04 4.47
CA ALA A 47 1.88 22.36 5.85
C ALA A 47 0.72 22.04 6.83
N PRO A 48 1.03 21.77 8.11
CA PRO A 48 0.00 21.73 9.15
C PRO A 48 -0.79 23.04 9.20
N GLU A 49 -2.10 22.92 9.24
CA GLU A 49 -3.02 24.06 9.33
C GLU A 49 -4.13 23.77 10.35
N PRO A 50 -4.85 24.79 10.84
CA PRO A 50 -5.96 24.59 11.77
C PRO A 50 -7.03 23.66 11.20
N LEU A 51 -7.50 22.70 12.00
CA LEU A 51 -8.48 21.69 11.55
C LEU A 51 -9.80 22.31 11.07
N GLU A 52 -10.19 23.49 11.59
CA GLU A 52 -11.35 24.23 11.10
C GLU A 52 -11.18 24.67 9.65
N ALA A 53 -9.98 25.14 9.29
CA ALA A 53 -9.66 25.55 7.93
C ALA A 53 -9.71 24.33 6.99
N VAL A 54 -9.17 23.19 7.41
CA VAL A 54 -9.25 21.93 6.65
C VAL A 54 -10.70 21.50 6.43
N LEU A 55 -11.51 21.50 7.49
CA LEU A 55 -12.93 21.12 7.42
C LEU A 55 -13.72 22.07 6.49
N THR A 56 -13.46 23.37 6.58
CA THR A 56 -14.10 24.39 5.73
C THR A 56 -13.74 24.20 4.27
N ARG A 57 -12.45 24.01 3.96
CA ARG A 57 -11.97 23.72 2.59
C ARG A 57 -12.57 22.42 2.05
N ALA A 58 -12.50 21.34 2.83
CA ALA A 58 -13.04 20.03 2.44
C ALA A 58 -14.54 20.12 2.13
N ARG A 59 -15.32 20.85 2.95
CA ARG A 59 -16.75 21.07 2.70
C ARG A 59 -16.98 21.78 1.36
N ALA A 60 -16.23 22.85 1.09
CA ALA A 60 -16.38 23.62 -0.14
C ALA A 60 -16.04 22.79 -1.40
N GLU A 61 -14.90 22.10 -1.37
CA GLU A 61 -14.42 21.28 -2.50
C GLU A 61 -15.32 20.06 -2.75
N LEU A 62 -15.72 19.33 -1.70
CA LEU A 62 -16.57 18.14 -1.84
C LEU A 62 -17.99 18.48 -2.28
N SER A 63 -18.52 19.63 -1.83
CA SER A 63 -19.86 20.08 -2.23
C SER A 63 -19.95 20.48 -3.70
N ALA A 64 -18.82 20.89 -4.29
CA ALA A 64 -18.70 21.27 -5.69
C ALA A 64 -18.47 20.08 -6.64
N LEU A 65 -18.34 18.86 -6.12
CA LEU A 65 -18.12 17.67 -6.95
C LEU A 65 -19.35 17.30 -7.76
N SER A 66 -19.13 16.99 -9.04
CA SER A 66 -20.16 16.49 -9.96
C SER A 66 -20.32 14.97 -9.96
N GLN A 67 -19.33 14.24 -9.43
CA GLN A 67 -19.33 12.79 -9.33
C GLN A 67 -18.99 12.34 -7.90
N PRO A 68 -19.59 11.25 -7.42
CA PRO A 68 -19.29 10.72 -6.11
C PRO A 68 -17.84 10.26 -5.97
N VAL A 69 -17.29 10.42 -4.77
CA VAL A 69 -15.91 10.05 -4.42
C VAL A 69 -15.87 9.11 -3.21
N GLU A 70 -14.74 8.41 -3.04
CA GLU A 70 -14.35 7.84 -1.74
C GLU A 70 -13.55 8.91 -0.99
N LEU A 71 -14.08 9.38 0.14
CA LEU A 71 -13.43 10.39 0.98
C LEU A 71 -12.36 9.73 1.86
N ALA A 72 -11.15 10.27 1.83
CA ALA A 72 -10.02 9.69 2.55
C ALA A 72 -9.26 10.69 3.40
N PHE A 73 -9.20 10.46 4.71
CA PHE A 73 -8.39 11.26 5.63
C PHE A 73 -6.97 10.69 5.74
N TYR A 74 -5.97 11.42 5.26
CA TYR A 74 -4.56 11.00 5.22
C TYR A 74 -3.63 11.96 5.97
N GLY A 75 -2.37 11.56 6.14
CA GLY A 75 -1.31 12.48 6.56
C GLY A 75 -1.29 12.78 8.06
N GLY A 76 -2.12 12.15 8.88
CA GLY A 76 -2.13 12.31 10.34
C GLY A 76 -2.45 11.00 11.05
N THR A 77 -2.85 11.08 12.32
CA THR A 77 -3.40 9.95 13.09
C THR A 77 -4.86 10.27 13.39
N PHE A 78 -5.77 9.93 12.46
CA PHE A 78 -7.16 10.39 12.50
C PHE A 78 -7.88 10.03 13.81
N THR A 79 -7.62 8.84 14.34
CA THR A 79 -8.22 8.36 15.59
C THR A 79 -7.58 8.95 16.86
N ALA A 80 -6.53 9.76 16.71
CA ALA A 80 -5.88 10.50 17.80
C ALA A 80 -5.97 12.02 17.58
N LEU A 81 -6.85 12.49 16.70
CA LEU A 81 -7.16 13.92 16.64
C LEU A 81 -7.80 14.35 17.97
N PRO A 82 -7.55 15.59 18.42
CA PRO A 82 -8.23 16.09 19.61
C PRO A 82 -9.75 16.11 19.38
N GLU A 83 -10.53 15.93 20.44
CA GLU A 83 -11.97 16.18 20.36
C GLU A 83 -12.24 17.66 20.06
N PRO A 84 -13.29 18.00 19.29
CA PRO A 84 -14.33 17.13 18.70
C PRO A 84 -14.02 16.68 17.25
N TRP A 85 -12.75 16.69 16.84
CA TRP A 85 -12.41 16.71 15.40
C TRP A 85 -12.72 15.43 14.64
N PRO A 86 -12.45 14.20 15.14
CA PRO A 86 -12.85 12.99 14.44
C PRO A 86 -14.34 12.99 14.09
N HIS A 87 -15.19 13.40 15.03
CA HIS A 87 -16.65 13.46 14.84
C HIS A 87 -17.03 14.52 13.82
N ARG A 88 -16.49 15.74 13.91
CA ARG A 88 -16.83 16.81 12.95
C ARG A 88 -16.48 16.45 11.51
N PHE A 89 -15.37 15.75 11.28
CA PHE A 89 -15.02 15.25 9.94
C PHE A 89 -15.97 14.15 9.45
N LEU A 90 -16.38 13.24 10.32
CA LEU A 90 -17.35 12.18 9.98
C LEU A 90 -18.79 12.70 9.81
N ASP A 91 -19.17 13.74 10.55
CA ASP A 91 -20.46 14.40 10.41
C ASP A 91 -20.55 15.07 9.01
N LEU A 92 -19.50 15.79 8.59
CA LEU A 92 -19.39 16.30 7.21
C LEU A 92 -19.49 15.16 6.18
N ALA A 93 -18.78 14.04 6.41
CA ALA A 93 -18.81 12.90 5.50
C ALA A 93 -20.22 12.28 5.39
N THR A 94 -20.95 12.22 6.50
CA THR A 94 -22.33 11.73 6.57
C THR A 94 -23.28 12.66 5.80
N GLU A 95 -23.16 13.98 5.97
CA GLU A 95 -23.93 14.98 5.20
C GLU A 95 -23.69 14.83 3.68
N LEU A 96 -22.42 14.67 3.28
CA LEU A 96 -22.04 14.52 1.88
C LEU A 96 -22.45 13.16 1.30
N ARG A 97 -22.51 12.12 2.13
CA ARG A 97 -23.04 10.80 1.76
C ARG A 97 -24.55 10.86 1.52
N ALA A 98 -25.31 11.47 2.44
CA ALA A 98 -26.75 11.63 2.32
C ALA A 98 -27.15 12.39 1.04
N SER A 99 -26.26 13.26 0.57
CA SER A 99 -26.45 14.07 -0.61
C SER A 99 -25.81 13.45 -1.88
N GLY A 100 -25.25 12.24 -1.80
CA GLY A 100 -24.75 11.46 -2.94
C GLY A 100 -23.36 11.86 -3.46
N ARG A 101 -22.60 12.69 -2.73
CA ARG A 101 -21.23 13.10 -3.11
C ARG A 101 -20.15 12.18 -2.56
N VAL A 102 -20.42 11.48 -1.45
CA VAL A 102 -19.48 10.54 -0.83
C VAL A 102 -20.08 9.14 -0.80
N THR A 103 -19.35 8.18 -1.36
CA THR A 103 -19.77 6.75 -1.39
C THR A 103 -19.20 5.96 -0.23
N ARG A 104 -17.99 6.31 0.20
CA ARG A 104 -17.23 5.60 1.21
C ARG A 104 -16.28 6.56 1.93
N VAL A 105 -16.03 6.30 3.21
CA VAL A 105 -15.16 7.08 4.08
C VAL A 105 -14.08 6.15 4.62
N ARG A 106 -12.82 6.56 4.42
CA ARG A 106 -11.64 5.91 4.97
C ARG A 106 -10.81 6.88 5.79
N CYS A 107 -10.13 6.38 6.81
CA CYS A 107 -9.12 7.14 7.53
C CYS A 107 -7.81 6.37 7.62
N SER A 108 -6.69 7.09 7.65
CA SER A 108 -5.39 6.54 8.02
C SER A 108 -5.10 6.81 9.50
N THR A 109 -4.59 5.80 10.18
CA THR A 109 -4.19 5.94 11.58
C THR A 109 -3.03 5.01 11.95
N ARG A 110 -2.60 5.10 13.21
CA ARG A 110 -1.54 4.29 13.80
C ARG A 110 -2.13 3.11 14.58
N PRO A 111 -1.45 1.96 14.65
CA PRO A 111 -1.91 0.84 15.46
C PRO A 111 -2.08 1.13 16.96
N ASP A 112 -1.25 1.99 17.53
CA ASP A 112 -1.32 2.39 18.95
C ASP A 112 -2.40 3.45 19.24
N ALA A 113 -3.19 3.84 18.24
CA ALA A 113 -4.21 4.88 18.35
C ALA A 113 -5.64 4.34 18.15
N VAL A 114 -5.86 3.03 18.26
CA VAL A 114 -7.19 2.43 18.11
C VAL A 114 -7.58 1.64 19.35
N THR A 115 -8.87 1.68 19.68
CA THR A 115 -9.49 0.84 20.71
C THR A 115 -10.84 0.33 20.20
N PRO A 116 -11.38 -0.78 20.73
CA PRO A 116 -12.67 -1.30 20.30
C PRO A 116 -13.81 -0.28 20.42
N LEU A 117 -13.87 0.46 21.54
CA LEU A 117 -14.91 1.47 21.79
C LEU A 117 -14.81 2.64 20.79
N LEU A 118 -13.60 3.13 20.54
CA LEU A 118 -13.37 4.20 19.57
C LEU A 118 -13.75 3.77 18.15
N LEU A 119 -13.34 2.58 17.73
CA LEU A 119 -13.66 2.10 16.39
C LEU A 119 -15.17 1.86 16.21
N ALA A 120 -15.86 1.37 17.25
CA ALA A 120 -17.31 1.21 17.23
C ALA A 120 -18.04 2.56 17.12
N ASP A 121 -17.61 3.59 17.85
CA ASP A 121 -18.14 4.95 17.75
C ASP A 121 -17.92 5.54 16.35
N LEU A 122 -16.69 5.50 15.82
CA LEU A 122 -16.39 6.04 14.49
C LEU A 122 -17.13 5.28 13.37
N ARG A 123 -17.31 3.96 13.50
CA ARG A 123 -18.17 3.18 12.59
C ARG A 123 -19.62 3.66 12.66
N GLY A 124 -20.16 3.84 13.87
CA GLY A 124 -21.52 4.35 14.08
C GLY A 124 -21.76 5.72 13.43
N ARG A 125 -20.68 6.48 13.18
CA ARG A 125 -20.68 7.78 12.51
C ARG A 125 -20.31 7.71 11.02
N GLY A 126 -20.30 6.52 10.41
CA GLY A 126 -20.17 6.36 8.96
C GLY A 126 -18.75 6.15 8.43
N LEU A 127 -17.77 5.85 9.29
CA LEU A 127 -16.47 5.33 8.85
C LEU A 127 -16.64 3.90 8.29
N ASP A 128 -16.04 3.59 7.14
CA ASP A 128 -16.14 2.25 6.54
C ASP A 128 -14.81 1.49 6.49
N LEU A 129 -13.67 2.20 6.48
CA LEU A 129 -12.34 1.60 6.33
C LEU A 129 -11.30 2.31 7.19
N VAL A 130 -10.45 1.52 7.85
CA VAL A 130 -9.27 2.00 8.57
C VAL A 130 -8.01 1.48 7.88
N GLU A 131 -7.15 2.40 7.43
CA GLU A 131 -5.82 2.09 6.93
C GLU A 131 -4.80 2.24 8.06
N LEU A 132 -4.30 1.11 8.56
CA LEU A 132 -3.28 1.06 9.60
C LEU A 132 -1.89 1.23 9.00
N GLY A 133 -1.20 2.29 9.42
CA GLY A 133 0.21 2.49 9.17
C GLY A 133 1.09 1.57 10.02
N VAL A 134 1.03 0.25 9.78
CA VAL A 134 1.75 -0.80 10.53
C VAL A 134 3.26 -0.66 10.37
N GLN A 135 3.72 -0.47 9.13
CA GLN A 135 5.11 -0.37 8.68
C GLN A 135 5.89 -1.69 8.79
N SER A 136 5.85 -2.35 9.94
CA SER A 136 6.43 -3.68 10.18
C SER A 136 5.73 -4.36 11.36
N PHE A 137 5.82 -5.68 11.45
CA PHE A 137 5.46 -6.46 12.63
C PHE A 137 6.71 -6.87 13.45
N GLN A 138 7.91 -6.50 13.00
CA GLN A 138 9.16 -6.80 13.70
C GLN A 138 9.50 -5.73 14.76
N ASP A 139 9.58 -6.14 16.02
CA ASP A 139 9.85 -5.23 17.15
C ASP A 139 11.17 -4.46 17.00
N ALA A 140 12.23 -5.13 16.52
CA ALA A 140 13.54 -4.51 16.31
C ALA A 140 13.48 -3.36 15.29
N ALA A 141 12.80 -3.59 14.15
CA ALA A 141 12.60 -2.57 13.12
C ALA A 141 11.75 -1.41 13.65
N LEU A 142 10.62 -1.71 14.31
CA LEU A 142 9.73 -0.71 14.89
C LEU A 142 10.43 0.17 15.93
N ALA A 143 11.28 -0.43 16.78
CA ALA A 143 12.09 0.27 17.77
C ALA A 143 13.16 1.15 17.11
N ALA A 144 13.94 0.60 16.18
CA ALA A 144 14.97 1.33 15.45
C ALA A 144 14.38 2.53 14.68
N SER A 145 13.15 2.40 14.15
CA SER A 145 12.44 3.48 13.46
C SER A 145 11.63 4.41 14.37
N ARG A 146 11.73 4.24 15.70
CA ARG A 146 11.02 5.02 16.74
C ARG A 146 9.50 5.03 16.56
N ARG A 147 8.91 3.91 16.13
CA ARG A 147 7.45 3.79 15.97
C ARG A 147 6.72 3.87 17.30
N GLY A 148 7.33 3.44 18.41
CA GLY A 148 6.78 3.54 19.77
C GLY A 148 5.63 2.59 20.05
N TYR A 149 5.55 1.49 19.30
CA TYR A 149 4.73 0.31 19.57
C TYR A 149 5.45 -0.92 19.01
N GLY A 150 5.09 -2.12 19.46
CA GLY A 150 5.60 -3.40 18.96
C GLY A 150 4.62 -4.12 18.02
N GLY A 151 5.07 -5.22 17.42
CA GLY A 151 4.32 -6.05 16.49
C GLY A 151 3.03 -6.61 17.09
N ALA A 152 3.03 -6.92 18.40
CA ALA A 152 1.84 -7.38 19.10
C ALA A 152 0.71 -6.32 19.10
N VAL A 153 1.06 -5.03 19.25
CA VAL A 153 0.11 -3.92 19.17
C VAL A 153 -0.39 -3.76 17.73
N ALA A 154 0.51 -3.88 16.75
CA ALA A 154 0.14 -3.83 15.33
C ALA A 154 -0.88 -4.93 14.96
N LEU A 155 -0.61 -6.16 15.38
CA LEU A 155 -1.48 -7.30 15.11
C LEU A 155 -2.82 -7.18 15.86
N ALA A 156 -2.81 -6.70 17.11
CA ALA A 156 -4.02 -6.45 17.87
C ALA A 156 -4.90 -5.39 17.20
N ALA A 157 -4.32 -4.30 16.70
CA ALA A 157 -5.05 -3.27 15.97
C ALA A 157 -5.73 -3.81 14.71
N CYS A 158 -5.05 -4.69 13.93
CA CYS A 158 -5.66 -5.35 12.77
C CYS A 158 -6.92 -6.14 13.17
N ARG A 159 -6.88 -6.88 14.28
CA ARG A 159 -8.05 -7.61 14.81
C ARG A 159 -9.16 -6.67 15.25
N MET A 160 -8.83 -5.60 15.99
CA MET A 160 -9.82 -4.63 16.48
C MET A 160 -10.58 -3.94 15.34
N VAL A 161 -9.91 -3.63 14.22
CA VAL A 161 -10.58 -3.08 13.02
C VAL A 161 -11.60 -4.07 12.46
N ALA A 162 -11.24 -5.34 12.35
CA ALA A 162 -12.12 -6.40 11.87
C ALA A 162 -13.30 -6.67 12.82
N GLU A 163 -13.05 -6.74 14.12
CA GLU A 163 -14.07 -6.91 15.17
C GLU A 163 -15.06 -5.75 15.20
N ALA A 164 -14.59 -4.53 14.91
CA ALA A 164 -15.46 -3.38 14.70
C ALA A 164 -16.24 -3.43 13.37
N SER A 165 -16.11 -4.49 12.57
CA SER A 165 -16.63 -4.65 11.19
C SER A 165 -16.37 -3.46 10.27
N LEU A 166 -15.17 -2.90 10.39
CA LEU A 166 -14.59 -1.95 9.44
C LEU A 166 -13.69 -2.72 8.47
N SER A 167 -13.63 -2.27 7.22
CA SER A 167 -12.63 -2.81 6.30
C SER A 167 -11.22 -2.42 6.74
N LEU A 168 -10.26 -3.33 6.57
CA LEU A 168 -8.87 -3.11 6.94
C LEU A 168 -8.02 -2.78 5.70
N GLY A 169 -7.22 -1.71 5.79
CA GLY A 169 -6.06 -1.48 4.94
C GLY A 169 -4.77 -1.57 5.77
N ILE A 170 -3.69 -2.09 5.18
CA ILE A 170 -2.38 -2.15 5.84
C ILE A 170 -1.34 -1.45 4.99
N GLN A 171 -0.53 -0.60 5.60
CA GLN A 171 0.68 -0.07 4.98
C GLN A 171 1.92 -0.71 5.63
N LEU A 172 2.80 -1.29 4.81
CA LEU A 172 4.13 -1.78 5.18
C LEU A 172 5.22 -0.88 4.59
N LEU A 173 6.38 -0.84 5.25
CA LEU A 173 7.53 0.01 4.90
C LEU A 173 8.82 -0.83 4.78
N PRO A 174 9.01 -1.58 3.68
CA PRO A 174 10.22 -2.38 3.47
C PRO A 174 11.48 -1.50 3.49
N GLY A 175 12.55 -2.01 4.10
CA GLY A 175 13.86 -1.34 4.13
C GLY A 175 14.01 -0.15 5.06
N MET A 176 13.14 -0.04 6.08
CA MET A 176 13.32 0.93 7.17
C MET A 176 14.50 0.55 8.09
N PRO A 177 14.99 1.46 8.97
CA PRO A 177 16.05 1.14 9.91
C PRO A 177 15.78 -0.16 10.69
N GLY A 178 16.77 -1.07 10.70
CA GLY A 178 16.66 -2.38 11.33
C GLY A 178 15.75 -3.38 10.62
N HIS A 179 15.40 -3.14 9.35
CA HIS A 179 14.48 -3.96 8.56
C HIS A 179 15.16 -4.48 7.27
N GLY A 180 15.48 -5.77 7.23
CA GLY A 180 16.05 -6.48 6.08
C GLY A 180 14.99 -7.19 5.22
N PRO A 181 15.39 -7.75 4.05
CA PRO A 181 14.46 -8.46 3.17
C PRO A 181 13.74 -9.64 3.84
N ASP A 182 14.43 -10.40 4.69
CA ASP A 182 13.84 -11.52 5.43
C ASP A 182 12.81 -11.05 6.47
N ASP A 183 13.06 -9.90 7.10
CA ASP A 183 12.10 -9.28 8.02
C ASP A 183 10.83 -8.86 7.27
N PHE A 184 10.99 -8.27 6.08
CA PHE A 184 9.86 -7.89 5.25
C PHE A 184 9.08 -9.11 4.75
N ALA A 185 9.76 -10.19 4.38
CA ALA A 185 9.11 -11.45 4.04
C ALA A 185 8.25 -11.95 5.22
N ARG A 186 8.79 -11.93 6.45
CA ARG A 186 8.04 -12.29 7.66
C ARG A 186 6.84 -11.38 7.92
N ASP A 187 6.97 -10.06 7.67
CA ASP A 187 5.84 -9.14 7.79
C ASP A 187 4.73 -9.45 6.78
N VAL A 188 5.09 -9.84 5.56
CA VAL A 188 4.13 -10.22 4.52
C VAL A 188 3.43 -11.53 4.87
N GLU A 189 4.15 -12.52 5.40
CA GLU A 189 3.57 -13.77 5.91
C GLU A 189 2.57 -13.50 7.03
N VAL A 190 2.87 -12.58 7.95
CA VAL A 190 1.91 -12.16 8.98
C VAL A 190 0.63 -11.63 8.33
N VAL A 191 0.73 -10.74 7.34
CA VAL A 191 -0.45 -10.22 6.61
C VAL A 191 -1.24 -11.33 5.90
N ALA A 192 -0.54 -12.26 5.24
CA ALA A 192 -1.15 -13.37 4.52
C ALA A 192 -1.84 -14.37 5.46
N SER A 193 -1.37 -14.48 6.70
CA SER A 193 -1.91 -15.36 7.74
C SER A 193 -3.07 -14.77 8.56
N LEU A 194 -3.44 -13.49 8.33
CA LEU A 194 -4.58 -12.87 9.02
C LEU A 194 -5.86 -13.66 8.72
N THR A 195 -6.74 -13.76 9.72
CA THR A 195 -8.01 -14.50 9.59
C THR A 195 -8.86 -13.91 8.48
N PRO A 196 -9.81 -14.67 7.90
CA PRO A 196 -10.70 -14.15 6.85
C PRO A 196 -11.39 -12.83 7.22
N GLU A 197 -11.76 -12.65 8.48
CA GLU A 197 -12.39 -11.43 9.01
C GLU A 197 -11.41 -10.25 9.09
N ALA A 198 -10.14 -10.53 9.41
CA ALA A 198 -9.07 -9.54 9.47
C ALA A 198 -8.26 -9.43 8.17
N LYS A 199 -8.72 -10.07 7.09
CA LYS A 199 -8.04 -10.01 5.80
C LYS A 199 -8.12 -8.58 5.25
N PRO A 200 -6.99 -7.93 4.95
CA PRO A 200 -7.01 -6.57 4.46
C PRO A 200 -7.60 -6.50 3.05
N GLU A 201 -8.46 -5.51 2.81
CA GLU A 201 -8.99 -5.20 1.47
C GLU A 201 -7.88 -4.72 0.53
N SER A 202 -6.81 -4.13 1.08
CA SER A 202 -5.61 -3.79 0.32
C SER A 202 -4.39 -3.59 1.19
N VAL A 203 -3.23 -3.88 0.62
CA VAL A 203 -1.92 -3.56 1.20
C VAL A 203 -1.24 -2.46 0.37
N ARG A 204 -0.57 -1.53 1.05
CA ARG A 204 0.36 -0.57 0.45
C ARG A 204 1.77 -0.91 0.87
N LEU A 205 2.69 -0.97 -0.08
CA LEU A 205 4.09 -1.30 0.15
C LEU A 205 4.95 -0.09 -0.22
N TYR A 206 5.41 0.67 0.77
CA TYR A 206 6.19 1.89 0.53
C TYR A 206 7.63 1.66 0.96
N PRO A 207 8.53 1.22 0.06
CA PRO A 207 9.94 1.13 0.41
C PRO A 207 10.47 2.41 1.02
N CYS A 208 11.30 2.27 2.05
CA CYS A 208 11.82 3.38 2.82
C CYS A 208 12.71 4.26 1.93
N LEU A 209 12.40 5.55 1.90
CA LEU A 209 13.19 6.57 1.22
C LEU A 209 13.83 7.48 2.26
N VAL A 210 15.03 7.98 1.94
CA VAL A 210 15.69 9.02 2.72
C VAL A 210 15.16 10.36 2.23
N LEU A 211 14.33 11.02 3.05
CA LEU A 211 13.74 12.31 2.72
C LEU A 211 14.54 13.44 3.36
N GLU A 212 14.73 14.54 2.64
CA GLU A 212 15.35 15.75 3.19
C GLU A 212 14.61 16.25 4.43
N GLY A 213 15.37 16.80 5.39
CA GLY A 213 14.84 17.31 6.65
C GLY A 213 14.32 16.24 7.62
N THR A 214 14.71 14.98 7.47
CA THR A 214 14.36 13.89 8.40
C THR A 214 15.56 13.42 9.22
N PRO A 215 15.35 12.91 10.45
CA PRO A 215 16.43 12.25 11.19
C PRO A 215 17.11 11.11 10.43
N LEU A 216 16.38 10.41 9.55
CA LEU A 216 16.96 9.38 8.69
C LEU A 216 17.95 9.94 7.67
N ALA A 217 17.73 11.16 7.17
CA ALA A 217 18.70 11.83 6.30
C ALA A 217 20.01 12.11 7.02
N ASP A 218 19.97 12.47 8.30
CA ASP A 218 21.16 12.70 9.09
C ASP A 218 21.94 11.40 9.30
N LEU A 219 21.25 10.30 9.64
CA LEU A 219 21.85 8.96 9.72
C LEU A 219 22.48 8.52 8.39
N TRP A 220 21.81 8.77 7.27
CA TRP A 220 22.32 8.45 5.95
C TRP A 220 23.58 9.26 5.62
N ARG A 221 23.60 10.57 5.87
CA ARG A 221 24.78 11.44 5.67
C ARG A 221 25.96 11.02 6.55
N ALA A 222 25.69 10.53 7.75
CA ALA A 222 26.69 9.99 8.66
C ALA A 222 27.20 8.58 8.25
N GLY A 223 26.58 7.93 7.26
CA GLY A 223 26.90 6.56 6.86
C GLY A 223 26.33 5.47 7.79
N GLU A 224 25.45 5.84 8.72
CA GLU A 224 24.83 4.94 9.69
C GLU A 224 23.56 4.25 9.17
N PHE A 225 23.02 4.71 8.03
CA PHE A 225 21.91 4.08 7.33
C PHE A 225 22.19 3.99 5.83
N SER A 226 21.92 2.84 5.24
CA SER A 226 21.94 2.64 3.79
C SER A 226 20.58 2.10 3.34
N PRO A 227 19.84 2.82 2.48
CA PRO A 227 18.58 2.31 1.97
C PRO A 227 18.83 1.14 1.02
N TRP A 228 17.83 0.29 0.83
CA TRP A 228 17.96 -0.83 -0.09
C TRP A 228 18.23 -0.37 -1.53
N PRO A 229 19.08 -1.10 -2.28
CA PRO A 229 19.18 -0.94 -3.71
C PRO A 229 17.82 -1.17 -4.39
N LEU A 230 17.60 -0.53 -5.54
CA LEU A 230 16.38 -0.70 -6.33
C LEU A 230 16.16 -2.17 -6.72
N SER A 231 17.20 -2.87 -7.14
CA SER A 231 17.14 -4.29 -7.52
C SER A 231 16.68 -5.18 -6.37
N VAL A 232 17.30 -5.05 -5.19
CA VAL A 232 16.90 -5.77 -3.97
C VAL A 232 15.44 -5.48 -3.61
N THR A 233 15.01 -4.22 -3.77
CA THR A 233 13.64 -3.80 -3.50
C THR A 233 12.64 -4.44 -4.48
N ILE A 234 12.96 -4.50 -5.77
CA ILE A 234 12.10 -5.14 -6.78
C ILE A 234 11.93 -6.63 -6.47
N GLU A 235 13.00 -7.34 -6.14
CA GLU A 235 12.94 -8.77 -5.78
C GLU A 235 12.12 -9.00 -4.51
N ALA A 236 12.36 -8.21 -3.46
CA ALA A 236 11.62 -8.31 -2.21
C ALA A 236 10.12 -8.02 -2.40
N LEU A 237 9.77 -6.98 -3.18
CA LEU A 237 8.38 -6.68 -3.51
C LEU A 237 7.75 -7.77 -4.37
N ALA A 238 8.47 -8.33 -5.33
CA ALA A 238 7.98 -9.41 -6.18
C ALA A 238 7.67 -10.68 -5.37
N ALA A 239 8.57 -11.07 -4.46
CA ALA A 239 8.34 -12.16 -3.52
C ALA A 239 7.11 -11.89 -2.64
N ALA A 240 6.99 -10.68 -2.10
CA ALA A 240 5.84 -10.27 -1.30
C ALA A 240 4.52 -10.33 -2.06
N LEU A 241 4.50 -9.87 -3.32
CA LEU A 241 3.32 -9.95 -4.17
C LEU A 241 2.85 -11.39 -4.34
N ARG A 242 3.76 -12.33 -4.60
CA ARG A 242 3.39 -13.74 -4.76
C ARG A 242 2.70 -14.33 -3.52
N VAL A 243 3.21 -14.01 -2.32
CA VAL A 243 2.59 -14.43 -1.06
C VAL A 243 1.22 -13.78 -0.86
N LEU A 244 1.13 -12.46 -1.04
CA LEU A 244 -0.14 -11.73 -0.92
C LEU A 244 -1.19 -12.22 -1.92
N TRP A 245 -0.78 -12.48 -3.16
CA TRP A 245 -1.66 -12.95 -4.22
C TRP A 245 -2.19 -14.36 -3.93
N ALA A 246 -1.34 -15.26 -3.46
CA ALA A 246 -1.75 -16.59 -3.01
C ALA A 246 -2.77 -16.52 -1.85
N ALA A 247 -2.61 -15.55 -0.94
CA ALA A 247 -3.58 -15.26 0.12
C ALA A 247 -4.84 -14.50 -0.37
N GLY A 248 -4.90 -14.13 -1.65
CA GLY A 248 -5.97 -13.34 -2.25
C GLY A 248 -6.05 -11.90 -1.72
N VAL A 249 -4.93 -11.33 -1.30
CA VAL A 249 -4.80 -9.95 -0.81
C VAL A 249 -4.20 -9.07 -1.93
N PRO A 250 -4.91 -8.02 -2.40
CA PRO A 250 -4.38 -7.16 -3.44
C PRO A 250 -3.41 -6.09 -2.89
N ALA A 251 -2.34 -5.81 -3.65
CA ALA A 251 -1.42 -4.71 -3.35
C ALA A 251 -1.82 -3.46 -4.16
N ALA A 252 -2.41 -2.46 -3.50
CA ALA A 252 -2.98 -1.29 -4.17
C ALA A 252 -1.92 -0.36 -4.76
N ARG A 253 -0.82 -0.13 -4.04
CA ARG A 253 0.27 0.74 -4.46
C ARG A 253 1.61 0.24 -3.93
N MET A 254 2.62 0.33 -4.78
CA MET A 254 4.03 0.16 -4.42
C MET A 254 4.77 1.47 -4.70
N GLY A 255 5.52 1.94 -3.70
CA GLY A 255 6.18 3.23 -3.75
C GLY A 255 5.33 4.41 -3.30
N LEU A 256 6.03 5.45 -2.85
CA LEU A 256 5.44 6.69 -2.35
C LEU A 256 4.81 7.49 -3.49
N ALA A 257 3.74 8.23 -3.20
CA ALA A 257 3.17 9.16 -4.16
C ALA A 257 4.13 10.31 -4.44
N GLU A 258 4.41 10.59 -5.71
CA GLU A 258 5.18 11.77 -6.07
C GLU A 258 4.40 13.03 -5.69
N GLN A 259 5.09 13.95 -5.01
CA GLN A 259 4.58 15.28 -4.72
C GLN A 259 5.59 16.30 -5.25
N ALA A 260 5.08 17.41 -5.77
CA ALA A 260 5.93 18.52 -6.16
C ALA A 260 6.72 19.01 -4.95
N GLY A 261 8.04 19.10 -5.08
CA GLY A 261 8.93 19.54 -4.00
C GLY A 261 9.33 18.46 -2.99
N LEU A 262 8.90 17.21 -3.15
CA LEU A 262 9.40 16.12 -2.29
C LEU A 262 10.87 15.81 -2.61
N ALA A 263 11.77 16.27 -1.75
CA ALA A 263 13.20 16.03 -1.87
C ALA A 263 13.58 14.65 -1.31
N VAL A 264 13.78 13.70 -2.22
CA VAL A 264 14.29 12.35 -1.93
C VAL A 264 15.81 12.34 -2.15
N LEU A 265 16.56 12.08 -1.08
CA LEU A 265 18.03 12.07 -1.10
C LEU A 265 18.59 10.71 -1.52
N ALA A 266 17.97 9.62 -1.08
CA ALA A 266 18.41 8.27 -1.39
C ALA A 266 17.27 7.24 -1.24
N GLY A 267 17.48 6.06 -1.82
CA GLY A 267 16.61 4.89 -1.71
C GLY A 267 15.95 4.47 -3.01
N PRO A 268 15.18 3.36 -2.96
CA PRO A 268 14.67 2.68 -4.14
C PRO A 268 13.46 3.41 -4.73
N ARG A 269 13.73 4.48 -5.47
CA ARG A 269 12.72 5.29 -6.16
C ARG A 269 12.76 5.03 -7.66
N HIS A 270 11.61 4.64 -8.21
CA HIS A 270 11.40 4.56 -9.65
C HIS A 270 9.92 4.84 -9.98
N PRO A 271 9.59 5.65 -11.00
CA PRO A 271 8.19 5.94 -11.36
C PRO A 271 7.38 4.67 -11.69
N ALA A 272 8.04 3.65 -12.24
CA ALA A 272 7.43 2.37 -12.61
C ALA A 272 7.68 1.25 -11.57
N LEU A 273 8.13 1.56 -10.35
CA LEU A 273 8.48 0.54 -9.35
C LEU A 273 7.40 -0.54 -9.17
N GLY A 274 6.14 -0.12 -9.09
CA GLY A 274 5.02 -1.05 -8.93
C GLY A 274 4.72 -1.91 -10.16
N GLN A 275 5.10 -1.46 -11.36
CA GLN A 275 5.02 -2.25 -12.59
C GLN A 275 6.18 -3.26 -12.64
N MET A 276 7.40 -2.81 -12.35
CA MET A 276 8.59 -3.66 -12.32
C MET A 276 8.44 -4.81 -11.31
N ALA A 277 7.96 -4.53 -10.10
CA ALA A 277 7.70 -5.55 -9.09
C ALA A 277 6.62 -6.57 -9.53
N ARG A 278 5.55 -6.12 -10.19
CA ARG A 278 4.51 -7.01 -10.73
C ARG A 278 5.03 -7.89 -11.86
N ALA A 279 5.72 -7.29 -12.83
CA ALA A 279 6.36 -7.98 -13.92
C ALA A 279 7.33 -9.06 -13.41
N ARG A 280 8.15 -8.71 -12.41
CA ARG A 280 9.06 -9.65 -11.76
C ARG A 280 8.31 -10.77 -11.05
N ALA A 281 7.22 -10.47 -10.33
CA ALA A 281 6.39 -11.50 -9.68
C ALA A 281 5.74 -12.45 -10.69
N LEU A 282 5.25 -11.93 -11.82
CA LEU A 282 4.69 -12.71 -12.92
C LEU A 282 5.76 -13.59 -13.58
N PHE A 283 6.96 -13.06 -13.84
CA PHE A 283 8.09 -13.83 -14.34
C PHE A 283 8.43 -15.02 -13.42
N LEU A 284 8.55 -14.77 -12.12
CA LEU A 284 8.82 -15.83 -11.14
C LEU A 284 7.70 -16.87 -11.10
N HIS A 285 6.44 -16.44 -11.25
CA HIS A 285 5.30 -17.35 -11.36
C HIS A 285 5.39 -18.23 -12.62
N VAL A 286 5.68 -17.65 -13.79
CA VAL A 286 5.85 -18.39 -15.04
C VAL A 286 7.00 -19.39 -14.94
N ARG A 287 8.14 -18.98 -14.38
CA ARG A 287 9.29 -19.87 -14.16
C ARG A 287 8.90 -21.09 -13.32
N ASP A 288 8.14 -20.88 -12.25
CA ASP A 288 7.72 -21.97 -11.36
C ASP A 288 6.68 -22.89 -12.05
N LEU A 289 5.80 -22.35 -12.89
CA LEU A 289 4.89 -23.15 -13.72
C LEU A 289 5.65 -24.01 -14.74
N LEU A 290 6.67 -23.46 -15.41
CA LEU A 290 7.49 -24.19 -16.38
C LEU A 290 8.15 -25.42 -15.76
N ALA A 291 8.67 -25.28 -14.54
CA ALA A 291 9.30 -26.39 -13.81
C ALA A 291 8.33 -27.55 -13.53
N GLY A 292 7.03 -27.28 -13.50
CA GLY A 292 5.97 -28.27 -13.28
C GLY A 292 5.34 -28.84 -14.55
N LEU A 293 5.71 -28.37 -15.75
CA LEU A 293 5.07 -28.84 -16.98
C LEU A 293 5.55 -30.24 -17.40
N PRO A 294 4.63 -31.11 -17.87
CA PRO A 294 4.98 -32.45 -18.36
C PRO A 294 5.71 -32.43 -19.71
N LYS A 295 5.65 -31.30 -20.44
CA LYS A 295 6.31 -31.09 -21.73
C LYS A 295 6.97 -29.72 -21.73
N PRO A 296 8.15 -29.56 -22.37
CA PRO A 296 8.75 -28.25 -22.54
C PRO A 296 7.82 -27.30 -23.30
N ALA A 297 7.77 -26.05 -22.87
CA ALA A 297 7.14 -24.95 -23.60
C ALA A 297 8.25 -24.08 -24.20
N ALA A 298 8.02 -23.59 -25.42
CA ALA A 298 8.91 -22.69 -26.14
C ALA A 298 8.31 -21.28 -26.30
N THR A 299 7.01 -21.12 -26.07
CA THR A 299 6.32 -19.83 -26.21
C THR A 299 5.44 -19.53 -24.99
N LEU A 300 5.60 -18.33 -24.44
CA LEU A 300 4.64 -17.69 -23.54
C LEU A 300 3.70 -16.81 -24.35
N PHE A 301 2.45 -17.23 -24.43
CA PHE A 301 1.38 -16.46 -25.04
C PHE A 301 0.72 -15.52 -24.02
N VAL A 302 0.59 -14.25 -24.39
CA VAL A 302 0.21 -13.16 -23.48
C VAL A 302 -1.05 -12.43 -23.96
N PRO A 303 -2.09 -12.33 -23.11
CA PRO A 303 -3.28 -11.53 -23.42
C PRO A 303 -2.95 -10.06 -23.65
N ALA A 304 -3.70 -9.40 -24.53
CA ALA A 304 -3.55 -7.97 -24.83
C ALA A 304 -3.46 -7.07 -23.58
N ARG A 305 -4.25 -7.38 -22.55
CA ARG A 305 -4.29 -6.64 -21.28
C ARG A 305 -2.94 -6.63 -20.52
N TRP A 306 -2.14 -7.68 -20.64
CA TRP A 306 -0.94 -7.88 -19.83
C TRP A 306 0.36 -7.72 -20.61
N GLN A 307 0.30 -7.38 -21.90
CA GLN A 307 1.49 -7.16 -22.72
C GLN A 307 2.41 -6.07 -22.17
N GLY A 308 1.84 -5.01 -21.58
CA GLY A 308 2.61 -3.94 -20.94
C GLY A 308 3.23 -4.32 -19.59
N GLU A 309 2.81 -5.43 -18.98
CA GLU A 309 3.36 -5.90 -17.71
C GLU A 309 4.38 -7.02 -17.91
N VAL A 310 4.12 -7.98 -18.80
CA VAL A 310 4.90 -9.22 -18.90
C VAL A 310 6.40 -8.99 -19.12
N LEU A 311 6.79 -8.05 -19.97
CA LEU A 311 8.21 -7.79 -20.27
C LEU A 311 8.87 -6.81 -19.28
N GLY A 312 8.11 -6.30 -18.31
CA GLY A 312 8.60 -5.27 -17.38
C GLY A 312 8.78 -3.90 -18.03
N GLN A 313 9.41 -2.98 -17.30
CA GLN A 313 9.68 -1.66 -17.84
C GLN A 313 10.77 -1.78 -18.91
N GLY A 314 10.51 -1.25 -20.11
CA GLY A 314 11.55 -1.14 -21.15
C GLY A 314 12.04 -2.51 -21.65
N ASN A 315 11.20 -3.53 -21.48
CA ASN A 315 11.49 -4.92 -21.80
C ASN A 315 12.66 -5.54 -21.00
N GLU A 316 12.91 -5.05 -19.78
CA GLU A 316 14.00 -5.53 -18.92
C GLU A 316 14.00 -7.06 -18.68
N LEU A 317 12.84 -7.71 -18.72
CA LEU A 317 12.71 -9.16 -18.50
C LEU A 317 12.81 -10.00 -19.78
N ALA A 318 12.92 -9.38 -20.96
CA ALA A 318 12.95 -10.12 -22.23
C ALA A 318 14.10 -11.13 -22.30
N GLY A 319 15.29 -10.73 -21.84
CA GLY A 319 16.47 -11.62 -21.78
C GLY A 319 16.29 -12.77 -20.77
N GLU A 320 15.57 -12.54 -19.68
CA GLU A 320 15.32 -13.58 -18.67
C GLU A 320 14.30 -14.61 -19.18
N TYR A 321 13.23 -14.18 -19.88
CA TYR A 321 12.31 -15.11 -20.55
C TYR A 321 13.02 -15.93 -21.62
N ALA A 322 13.87 -15.31 -22.44
CA ALA A 322 14.69 -16.02 -23.41
C ALA A 322 15.65 -17.02 -22.72
N GLY A 323 16.19 -16.68 -21.55
CA GLY A 323 16.99 -17.57 -20.71
C GLY A 323 16.22 -18.77 -20.16
N LEU A 324 14.89 -18.68 -20.04
CA LEU A 324 14.00 -19.81 -19.76
C LEU A 324 13.63 -20.62 -21.02
N GLY A 325 14.15 -20.25 -22.20
CA GLY A 325 13.82 -20.88 -23.48
C GLY A 325 12.48 -20.42 -24.07
N LEU A 326 11.92 -19.30 -23.59
CA LEU A 326 10.62 -18.80 -24.02
C LEU A 326 10.74 -17.62 -25.00
N GLY A 327 10.04 -17.73 -26.14
CA GLY A 327 9.57 -16.57 -26.90
C GLY A 327 8.31 -15.98 -26.25
N VAL A 328 8.13 -14.66 -26.31
CA VAL A 328 6.93 -13.99 -25.78
C VAL A 328 6.08 -13.49 -26.94
N GLU A 329 4.85 -13.98 -27.06
CA GLU A 329 3.95 -13.69 -28.17
C GLU A 329 2.59 -13.19 -27.68
N ALA A 330 2.01 -12.24 -28.40
CA ALA A 330 0.64 -11.81 -28.18
C ALA A 330 -0.35 -12.87 -28.65
N TRP A 331 -1.45 -13.08 -27.93
CA TRP A 331 -2.57 -13.88 -28.43
C TRP A 331 -3.94 -13.36 -27.99
N ALA A 332 -5.00 -13.86 -28.65
CA ALA A 332 -6.37 -13.37 -28.51
C ALA A 332 -7.11 -13.93 -27.28
N GLU A 333 -6.54 -14.93 -26.58
CA GLU A 333 -7.17 -15.54 -25.42
C GLU A 333 -7.09 -14.62 -24.18
N PRO A 334 -8.09 -14.69 -23.28
CA PRO A 334 -8.11 -13.86 -22.07
C PRO A 334 -7.11 -14.33 -21.00
N GLU A 335 -6.64 -15.56 -21.10
CA GLU A 335 -5.69 -16.21 -20.19
C GLU A 335 -4.29 -16.26 -20.81
N PHE A 336 -3.25 -16.47 -20.00
CA PHE A 336 -1.91 -16.75 -20.51
C PHE A 336 -1.79 -18.20 -20.99
N GLY A 337 -0.82 -18.47 -21.86
CA GLY A 337 -0.57 -19.80 -22.40
C GLY A 337 0.92 -20.14 -22.40
N LEU A 338 1.27 -21.38 -22.06
CA LEU A 338 2.60 -21.95 -22.25
C LEU A 338 2.50 -23.07 -23.30
N GLY A 339 3.08 -22.88 -24.48
CA GLY A 339 3.00 -23.82 -25.59
C GLY A 339 4.33 -24.22 -26.19
#